data_AF-A0A0M3I5V1-F1
#
_entry.id   AF-A0A0M3I5V1-F1
#
_cell.length_a   1.000
_cell.length_b   1.000
_cell.length_c   1.000
_cell.angle_alpha   90.00
_cell.angle_beta   90.00
_cell.angle_gamma   90.00
#
_symmetry.space_group_name_H-M   'P 1'
#
loop_
_entity.id
_entity.type
_entity.pdbx_description
1 polymer ?
#
loop_
_entity_poly.entity_id
_entity_poly.type
_entity_poly.pdbx_seq_one_letter_code
_entity_poly.pdbx_strand_id
1 'polypeptide(L)'
;MTVSYNLCVSTSKPWALFRLLLRWKGSIWKLVLIELVLFILAFNAVNVIRLYLLSNEARRRFDELITWLNPADRFKMFIPIEFMLGFFVTAVVQRWTFLLNNLGFIDSLALIVAGYVHGKSERCRMIRRNIVRYCCLGQVLIYRDISLRVRKRFPTMDTVVVSGFMLPHEKQKFDETYSDYPKYWLPFQWALSLAYMARQENFIEADIHYVYIFDGIKKFREGLGELLRFDWVPLPIAYPQLIYLAVHVHFILCLISKQETSQESAVPNWVPLLTIIQFVFYMGWTKVAMVLINPFGEDDDDFETNSLLDRNFKVLSTESR
;
A
#
# COMPACT_ATOMS: atom_id res chain seq x y z
N MET A 1 6.92 -2.12 4.48
CA MET A 1 6.05 -2.66 5.52
C MET A 1 6.57 -2.30 6.89
N THR A 2 5.65 -1.86 7.72
CA THR A 2 5.87 -1.44 9.08
C THR A 2 5.97 -2.58 10.07
N VAL A 3 5.25 -3.68 9.81
CA VAL A 3 5.28 -4.83 10.71
C VAL A 3 6.45 -5.72 10.32
N SER A 4 7.63 -5.41 10.85
CA SER A 4 8.80 -6.27 10.66
C SER A 4 8.66 -7.58 11.45
N TYR A 5 8.81 -8.69 10.74
CA TYR A 5 8.88 -10.04 11.33
C TYR A 5 10.08 -10.86 10.83
N ASN A 6 10.92 -10.30 9.95
CA ASN A 6 12.06 -10.99 9.34
C ASN A 6 12.97 -11.68 10.37
N LEU A 7 13.29 -10.99 11.47
CA LEU A 7 14.15 -11.55 12.52
C LEU A 7 13.50 -12.77 13.21
N CYS A 8 12.18 -12.80 13.33
CA CYS A 8 11.44 -13.89 13.97
C CYS A 8 11.37 -15.16 13.11
N VAL A 9 11.52 -15.03 11.80
CA VAL A 9 11.53 -16.13 10.83
C VAL A 9 12.93 -16.42 10.27
N SER A 10 13.97 -15.89 10.92
CA SER A 10 15.37 -16.09 10.51
C SER A 10 15.85 -17.55 10.63
N THR A 11 15.13 -18.39 11.37
CA THR A 11 15.42 -19.81 11.54
C THR A 11 14.27 -20.67 11.03
N SER A 12 14.57 -21.79 10.38
CA SER A 12 13.61 -22.79 9.88
C SER A 12 12.98 -23.68 10.98
N LYS A 13 12.89 -23.17 12.22
CA LYS A 13 12.29 -23.90 13.34
C LYS A 13 10.81 -24.18 13.02
N PRO A 14 10.29 -25.40 13.29
CA PRO A 14 8.92 -25.77 12.92
C PRO A 14 7.84 -24.80 13.42
N TRP A 15 8.05 -24.18 14.59
CA TRP A 15 7.11 -23.23 15.20
C TRP A 15 7.29 -21.77 14.77
N ALA A 16 8.29 -21.44 13.94
CA ALA A 16 8.60 -20.05 13.59
C ALA A 16 7.43 -19.35 12.90
N LEU A 17 6.79 -20.03 11.94
CA LEU A 17 5.60 -19.52 11.25
C LEU A 17 4.34 -19.59 12.12
N PHE A 18 4.19 -20.61 12.97
CA PHE A 18 3.06 -20.69 13.91
C PHE A 18 3.03 -19.49 14.87
N ARG A 19 4.20 -18.99 15.30
CA ARG A 19 4.28 -17.76 16.11
C ARG A 19 3.75 -16.52 15.40
N LEU A 20 3.80 -16.47 14.06
CA LEU A 20 3.23 -15.35 13.31
C LEU A 20 1.70 -15.34 13.37
N LEU A 21 1.07 -16.52 13.41
CA LEU A 21 -0.39 -16.63 13.57
C LEU A 21 -0.88 -16.04 14.90
N LEU A 22 -0.01 -15.89 15.90
CA LEU A 22 -0.39 -15.31 17.19
C LEU A 22 -0.23 -13.78 17.24
N ARG A 23 0.29 -13.14 16.18
CA ARG A 23 0.40 -11.68 16.13
C ARG A 23 -0.94 -11.04 15.78
N TRP A 24 -1.18 -9.85 16.34
CA TRP A 24 -2.39 -9.07 16.09
C TRP A 24 -2.20 -7.95 15.06
N LYS A 25 -1.16 -7.13 15.21
CA LYS A 25 -0.87 -6.00 14.31
C LYS A 25 -0.51 -6.50 12.91
N GLY A 26 -1.16 -5.97 11.87
CA GLY A 26 -0.98 -6.42 10.48
C GLY A 26 -1.43 -7.86 10.21
N SER A 27 -2.18 -8.48 11.13
CA SER A 27 -2.55 -9.89 11.01
C SER A 27 -3.83 -10.10 10.21
N ILE A 28 -3.97 -11.31 9.65
CA ILE A 28 -5.21 -11.77 9.00
C ILE A 28 -6.42 -11.69 9.95
N TRP A 29 -6.20 -11.90 11.26
CA TRP A 29 -7.26 -11.84 12.27
C TRP A 29 -7.83 -10.43 12.38
N LYS A 30 -6.96 -9.42 12.49
CA LYS A 30 -7.39 -8.02 12.55
C LYS A 30 -8.16 -7.61 11.27
N LEU A 31 -7.76 -8.14 10.11
CA LEU A 31 -8.35 -7.81 8.82
C LEU A 31 -9.73 -8.45 8.55
N VAL A 32 -10.01 -9.61 9.16
CA VAL A 32 -11.21 -10.43 8.84
C VAL A 32 -12.19 -10.52 10.02
N LEU A 33 -11.78 -10.16 11.25
CA LEU A 33 -12.57 -10.40 12.46
C LEU A 33 -13.99 -9.82 12.38
N ILE A 34 -14.13 -8.58 11.90
CA ILE A 34 -15.43 -7.90 11.84
C ILE A 34 -16.35 -8.61 10.85
N GLU A 35 -15.87 -8.89 9.64
CA GLU A 35 -16.64 -9.60 8.62
C GLU A 35 -16.97 -11.03 9.05
N LEU A 36 -16.08 -11.70 9.77
CA LEU A 36 -16.32 -13.04 10.30
C LEU A 36 -17.43 -13.03 11.34
N VAL A 37 -17.42 -12.06 12.27
CA VAL A 37 -18.49 -11.92 13.26
C VAL A 37 -19.83 -11.66 12.57
N LEU A 38 -19.86 -10.76 11.58
CA LEU A 38 -21.07 -10.50 10.80
C LEU A 38 -21.56 -11.73 10.04
N PHE A 39 -20.64 -12.51 9.46
CA PHE A 39 -20.97 -13.76 8.78
C PHE A 39 -21.57 -14.79 9.74
N ILE A 40 -20.98 -14.99 10.92
CA ILE A 40 -21.50 -15.92 11.94
C ILE A 40 -22.87 -15.47 12.45
N LEU A 41 -23.07 -14.17 12.68
CA LEU A 41 -24.36 -13.63 13.09
C LEU A 41 -25.42 -13.83 12.01
N ALA A 42 -25.10 -13.54 10.75
CA ALA A 42 -26.00 -13.76 9.62
C ALA A 42 -26.34 -15.25 9.45
N PHE A 43 -25.35 -16.14 9.58
CA PHE A 43 -25.54 -17.59 9.49
C PHE A 43 -26.50 -18.09 10.58
N ASN A 44 -26.31 -17.63 11.82
CA ASN A 44 -27.18 -17.97 12.93
C ASN A 44 -28.57 -17.35 12.80
N ALA A 45 -28.69 -16.13 12.25
CA ALA A 45 -29.98 -15.51 11.97
C ALA A 45 -30.80 -16.35 10.97
N VAL A 46 -30.18 -16.82 9.88
CA VAL A 46 -30.84 -17.74 8.93
C VAL A 46 -31.27 -19.03 9.61
N ASN A 47 -30.42 -19.61 10.47
CA ASN A 47 -30.75 -20.83 11.20
C ASN A 47 -31.93 -20.63 12.16
N VAL A 48 -31.97 -19.51 12.91
CA VAL A 48 -33.08 -19.15 13.81
C VAL A 48 -34.37 -18.94 13.03
N ILE A 49 -34.31 -18.24 11.89
CA ILE A 49 -35.48 -18.05 11.01
C ILE A 49 -36.03 -19.42 10.57
N ARG A 50 -35.16 -20.32 10.12
CA ARG A 50 -35.57 -21.65 9.66
C ARG A 50 -36.18 -22.52 10.77
N LEU A 51 -35.58 -22.51 11.96
CA LEU A 51 -35.98 -23.39 13.06
C LEU A 51 -37.23 -22.90 13.81
N TYR A 52 -37.36 -21.59 14.02
CA TYR A 52 -38.37 -21.04 14.93
C TYR A 52 -39.41 -20.14 14.27
N LEU A 53 -39.09 -19.48 13.14
CA LEU A 53 -40.02 -18.52 12.52
C LEU A 53 -40.79 -19.11 11.33
N LEU A 54 -40.19 -20.03 10.56
CA LEU A 54 -40.85 -20.62 9.38
C LEU A 54 -41.94 -21.63 9.78
N SER A 55 -43.08 -21.57 9.10
CA SER A 55 -44.11 -22.62 9.18
C SER A 55 -43.59 -23.92 8.55
N ASN A 56 -44.23 -25.05 8.90
CA ASN A 56 -43.80 -26.38 8.43
C ASN A 56 -43.70 -26.50 6.90
N GLU A 57 -44.62 -25.86 6.15
CA GLU A 57 -44.58 -25.88 4.69
C GLU A 57 -43.49 -24.96 4.11
N ALA A 58 -43.32 -23.76 4.67
CA ALA A 58 -42.25 -22.85 4.25
C ALA A 58 -40.86 -23.43 4.56
N ARG A 59 -40.71 -24.12 5.69
CA ARG A 59 -39.48 -24.82 6.07
C ARG A 59 -39.14 -25.92 5.08
N ARG A 60 -40.10 -26.74 4.64
CA ARG A 60 -39.86 -27.76 3.60
C ARG A 60 -39.34 -27.17 2.29
N ARG A 61 -39.95 -26.07 1.81
CA ARG A 61 -39.49 -25.36 0.61
C ARG A 61 -38.08 -24.75 0.80
N PHE A 62 -37.79 -24.28 2.01
CA PHE A 62 -36.45 -23.78 2.34
C PHE A 62 -35.41 -24.90 2.39
N ASP A 63 -35.76 -26.06 2.94
CA ASP A 63 -34.91 -27.25 2.97
C ASP A 63 -34.63 -27.80 1.55
N GLU A 64 -35.62 -27.73 0.65
CA GLU A 64 -35.43 -27.99 -0.79
C GLU A 64 -34.46 -26.99 -1.42
N LEU A 65 -34.58 -25.69 -1.11
CA LEU A 65 -33.65 -24.65 -1.57
C LEU A 65 -32.22 -24.89 -1.07
N ILE A 66 -32.05 -25.26 0.21
CA ILE A 66 -30.74 -25.61 0.78
C ILE A 66 -30.12 -26.76 -0.02
N THR A 67 -30.91 -27.80 -0.27
CA THR A 67 -30.47 -28.99 -1.02
C THR A 67 -30.09 -28.62 -2.45
N TRP A 68 -30.89 -27.79 -3.12
CA TRP A 68 -30.62 -27.28 -4.47
C TRP A 68 -29.33 -26.45 -4.55
N LEU A 69 -29.03 -25.68 -3.51
CA LEU A 69 -27.80 -24.89 -3.41
C LEU A 69 -26.60 -25.69 -2.91
N ASN A 70 -26.78 -26.90 -2.36
CA ASN A 70 -25.71 -27.65 -1.74
C ASN A 70 -24.78 -28.23 -2.82
N PRO A 71 -23.48 -27.88 -2.82
CA PRO A 71 -22.53 -28.27 -3.86
C PRO A 71 -22.21 -29.78 -3.95
N ALA A 72 -22.80 -30.62 -3.09
CA ALA A 72 -22.74 -32.08 -3.24
C ALA A 72 -23.38 -32.55 -4.56
N ASP A 73 -24.40 -31.83 -5.04
CA ASP A 73 -24.93 -31.98 -6.40
C ASP A 73 -24.08 -31.13 -7.36
N ARG A 74 -22.92 -31.70 -7.67
CA ARG A 74 -21.89 -31.17 -8.56
C ARG A 74 -22.53 -30.62 -9.86
N PHE A 75 -22.12 -29.41 -10.25
CA PHE A 75 -22.19 -28.79 -11.59
C PHE A 75 -23.00 -27.50 -11.82
N LYS A 76 -23.81 -26.96 -10.90
CA LYS A 76 -24.68 -25.81 -11.27
C LYS A 76 -24.18 -24.40 -10.93
N MET A 77 -23.24 -24.23 -10.00
CA MET A 77 -22.73 -22.89 -9.64
C MET A 77 -21.27 -22.91 -9.13
N PHE A 78 -20.35 -23.47 -9.93
CA PHE A 78 -18.92 -23.42 -9.60
C PHE A 78 -18.31 -22.08 -10.05
N ILE A 79 -18.13 -21.15 -9.11
CA ILE A 79 -17.32 -19.96 -9.33
C ILE A 79 -15.87 -20.33 -8.96
N PRO A 80 -14.90 -20.27 -9.89
CA PRO A 80 -13.50 -20.64 -9.64
C PRO A 80 -12.76 -19.53 -8.88
N ILE A 81 -13.15 -19.31 -7.61
CA ILE A 81 -12.66 -18.19 -6.78
C ILE A 81 -11.16 -18.28 -6.56
N GLU A 82 -10.62 -19.49 -6.35
CA GLU A 82 -9.20 -19.74 -6.12
C GLU A 82 -8.35 -19.21 -7.29
N PHE A 83 -8.78 -19.51 -8.52
CA PHE A 83 -8.10 -19.08 -9.73
C PHE A 83 -8.17 -17.56 -9.85
N MET A 84 -9.39 -17.01 -9.79
CA MET A 84 -9.63 -15.56 -9.93
C MET A 84 -8.84 -14.74 -8.89
N LEU A 85 -8.87 -15.17 -7.63
CA LEU A 85 -8.20 -14.52 -6.52
C LEU A 85 -6.68 -14.67 -6.62
N GLY A 86 -6.18 -15.83 -7.06
CA GLY A 86 -4.76 -16.06 -7.32
C GLY A 86 -4.16 -15.09 -8.34
N PHE A 87 -4.81 -14.90 -9.50
CA PHE A 87 -4.35 -13.93 -10.49
C PHE A 87 -4.42 -12.50 -9.98
N PHE A 88 -5.51 -12.15 -9.31
CA PHE A 88 -5.70 -10.79 -8.80
C PHE A 88 -4.65 -10.43 -7.75
N VAL A 89 -4.43 -11.29 -6.75
CA VAL A 89 -3.43 -11.07 -5.70
C VAL A 89 -2.04 -11.01 -6.30
N THR A 90 -1.72 -11.87 -7.28
CA THR A 90 -0.43 -11.83 -7.97
C THR A 90 -0.21 -10.49 -8.68
N ALA A 91 -1.21 -9.99 -9.41
CA ALA A 91 -1.13 -8.68 -10.06
C ALA A 91 -0.93 -7.54 -9.05
N VAL A 92 -1.63 -7.58 -7.91
CA VAL A 92 -1.48 -6.58 -6.84
C VAL A 92 -0.08 -6.64 -6.21
N VAL A 93 0.43 -7.84 -5.88
CA VAL A 93 1.77 -8.01 -5.29
C VAL A 93 2.87 -7.54 -6.25
N GLN A 94 2.72 -7.78 -7.55
CA GLN A 94 3.66 -7.26 -8.56
C GLN A 94 3.68 -5.73 -8.59
N ARG A 95 2.49 -5.09 -8.59
CA ARG A 95 2.40 -3.61 -8.49
C ARG A 95 3.01 -3.10 -7.20
N TRP A 96 2.70 -3.73 -6.06
CA TRP A 96 3.25 -3.37 -4.77
C TRP A 96 4.79 -3.45 -4.73
N THR A 97 5.36 -4.52 -5.28
CA THR A 97 6.82 -4.71 -5.36
C THR A 97 7.47 -3.63 -6.24
N PHE A 98 6.82 -3.29 -7.35
CA PHE A 98 7.28 -2.20 -8.22
C PHE A 98 7.27 -0.84 -7.50
N LEU A 99 6.21 -0.54 -6.73
CA LEU A 99 6.14 0.67 -5.91
C LEU A 99 7.23 0.69 -4.83
N LEU A 100 7.47 -0.43 -4.16
CA LEU A 100 8.51 -0.58 -3.13
C LEU A 100 9.90 -0.21 -3.69
N ASN A 101 10.23 -0.71 -4.88
CA ASN A 101 11.51 -0.44 -5.54
C ASN A 101 11.69 1.04 -5.94
N ASN A 102 10.61 1.81 -6.02
CA ASN A 102 10.60 3.20 -6.45
C ASN A 102 10.33 4.21 -5.31
N LEU A 103 10.42 3.79 -4.04
CA LEU A 103 10.21 4.67 -2.87
C LEU A 103 11.17 5.87 -2.79
N GLY A 104 12.19 5.98 -3.64
CA GLY A 104 13.03 7.18 -3.68
C GLY A 104 13.91 7.33 -2.44
N PHE A 105 14.86 6.41 -2.27
CA PHE A 105 15.98 6.61 -1.34
C PHE A 105 16.98 7.60 -1.92
N ILE A 106 17.37 8.61 -1.14
CA ILE A 106 18.20 9.73 -1.63
C ILE A 106 19.71 9.40 -1.67
N ASP A 107 20.13 8.29 -1.06
CA ASP A 107 21.54 7.96 -0.78
C ASP A 107 22.44 8.02 -1.99
N SER A 108 22.03 7.36 -3.08
CA SER A 108 22.84 7.29 -4.29
C SER A 108 23.09 8.68 -4.85
N LEU A 109 22.06 9.54 -4.86
CA LEU A 109 22.21 10.93 -5.31
C LEU A 109 23.07 11.75 -4.34
N ALA A 110 22.86 11.60 -3.03
CA ALA A 110 23.65 12.31 -2.03
C ALA A 110 25.15 11.96 -2.15
N LEU A 111 25.48 10.67 -2.30
CA LEU A 111 26.86 10.20 -2.51
C LEU A 111 27.47 10.75 -3.80
N ILE A 112 26.72 10.79 -4.91
CA ILE A 112 27.16 11.38 -6.17
C ILE A 112 27.45 12.87 -6.01
N VAL A 113 26.55 13.62 -5.36
CA VAL A 113 26.72 15.07 -5.12
C VAL A 113 27.91 15.33 -4.19
N ALA A 114 28.06 14.55 -3.12
CA ALA A 114 29.20 14.65 -2.21
C ALA A 114 30.53 14.32 -2.89
N GLY A 115 30.55 13.33 -3.77
CA GLY A 115 31.76 12.88 -4.46
C GLY A 115 32.23 13.77 -5.60
N TYR A 116 31.33 14.56 -6.21
CA TYR A 116 31.66 15.34 -7.41
C TYR A 116 31.61 16.86 -7.23
N VAL A 117 30.94 17.37 -6.19
CA VAL A 117 30.92 18.81 -5.87
C VAL A 117 31.98 19.11 -4.80
N HIS A 118 33.16 19.53 -5.26
CA HIS A 118 34.34 19.72 -4.43
C HIS A 118 34.44 21.14 -3.89
N GLY A 119 34.89 21.26 -2.64
CA GLY A 119 35.15 22.54 -1.98
C GLY A 119 34.67 22.60 -0.55
N LYS A 120 35.44 23.32 0.27
CA LYS A 120 35.17 23.59 1.69
C LYS A 120 34.53 24.95 1.94
N SER A 121 34.38 25.77 0.90
CA SER A 121 33.72 27.07 1.01
C SER A 121 32.26 26.91 1.44
N GLU A 122 31.74 27.90 2.15
CA GLU A 122 30.33 27.93 2.54
C GLU A 122 29.41 27.80 1.32
N ARG A 123 29.74 28.52 0.23
CA ARG A 123 29.02 28.44 -1.05
C ARG A 123 28.92 27.00 -1.57
N CYS A 124 30.04 26.28 -1.62
CA CYS A 124 30.06 24.91 -2.12
C CYS A 124 29.25 23.95 -1.22
N ARG A 125 29.38 24.10 0.11
CA ARG A 125 28.57 23.36 1.08
C ARG A 125 27.07 23.63 0.89
N MET A 126 26.69 24.88 0.64
CA MET A 126 25.29 25.26 0.40
C MET A 126 24.76 24.69 -0.92
N ILE A 127 25.58 24.62 -1.97
CA ILE A 127 25.21 23.98 -3.24
C ILE A 127 24.89 22.49 -3.02
N ARG A 128 25.78 21.73 -2.37
CA ARG A 128 25.54 20.29 -2.09
C ARG A 128 24.24 20.07 -1.33
N ARG A 129 24.05 20.81 -0.23
CA ARG A 129 22.84 20.74 0.58
C ARG A 129 21.61 21.11 -0.24
N ASN A 130 21.63 22.19 -1.00
CA ASN A 130 20.44 22.62 -1.74
C ASN A 130 20.07 21.67 -2.88
N ILE A 131 21.03 21.05 -3.58
CA ILE A 131 20.73 20.03 -4.61
C ILE A 131 19.94 18.86 -3.99
N VAL A 132 20.45 18.30 -2.89
CA VAL A 132 19.81 17.17 -2.21
C VAL A 132 18.48 17.59 -1.57
N ARG A 133 18.41 18.78 -0.95
CA ARG A 133 17.18 19.32 -0.36
C ARG A 133 16.09 19.53 -1.40
N TYR A 134 16.42 20.06 -2.57
CA TYR A 134 15.45 20.24 -3.64
C TYR A 134 14.89 18.91 -4.16
N CYS A 135 15.71 17.86 -4.23
CA CYS A 135 15.22 16.52 -4.56
C CYS A 135 14.28 15.99 -3.47
N CYS A 136 14.63 16.17 -2.19
CA CYS A 136 13.75 15.83 -1.07
C CYS A 136 12.46 16.67 -1.06
N LEU A 137 12.52 17.94 -1.43
CA LEU A 137 11.35 18.80 -1.57
C LEU A 137 10.44 18.27 -2.67
N GLY A 138 10.98 17.91 -3.84
CA GLY A 138 10.22 17.24 -4.90
C GLY A 138 9.55 15.95 -4.41
N GLN A 139 10.26 15.14 -3.61
CA GLN A 139 9.71 13.94 -2.97
C GLN A 139 8.55 14.26 -2.03
N VAL A 140 8.68 15.28 -1.16
CA VAL A 140 7.60 15.72 -0.26
C VAL A 140 6.36 16.15 -1.05
N LEU A 141 6.55 16.94 -2.11
CA LEU A 141 5.42 17.41 -2.93
C LEU A 141 4.66 16.25 -3.58
N ILE A 142 5.38 15.24 -4.08
CA ILE A 142 4.77 14.04 -4.68
C ILE A 142 4.07 13.21 -3.61
N TYR A 143 4.76 12.93 -2.49
CA TYR A 143 4.22 12.11 -1.40
C TYR A 143 3.00 12.72 -0.73
N ARG A 144 2.93 14.04 -0.66
CA ARG A 144 1.76 14.74 -0.14
C ARG A 144 0.51 14.44 -0.96
N ASP A 145 0.64 14.19 -2.26
CA ASP A 145 -0.51 13.99 -3.13
C ASP A 145 -0.88 12.49 -3.25
N ILE A 146 0.09 11.56 -3.13
CA ILE A 146 -0.16 10.11 -3.19
C ILE A 146 -0.36 9.42 -1.83
N SER A 147 0.11 10.02 -0.72
CA SER A 147 0.05 9.41 0.62
C SER A 147 -0.76 10.22 1.61
N LEU A 148 -1.80 9.60 2.18
CA LEU A 148 -2.69 10.23 3.15
C LEU A 148 -1.94 10.69 4.41
N ARG A 149 -0.99 9.88 4.91
CA ARG A 149 -0.18 10.20 6.09
C ARG A 149 0.70 11.44 5.87
N VAL A 150 1.22 11.60 4.66
CA VAL A 150 2.06 12.76 4.30
C VAL A 150 1.19 13.98 4.06
N ARG A 151 0.01 13.82 3.43
CA ARG A 151 -0.98 14.90 3.29
C ARG A 151 -1.43 15.47 4.63
N LYS A 152 -1.68 14.61 5.62
CA LYS A 152 -2.03 15.02 7.00
C LYS A 152 -0.89 15.75 7.69
N ARG A 153 0.37 15.33 7.46
CA ARG A 153 1.56 16.00 8.02
C ARG A 153 1.84 17.35 7.36
N PHE A 154 1.67 17.45 6.04
CA PHE A 154 1.94 18.64 5.26
C PHE A 154 0.69 19.12 4.50
N PRO A 155 -0.35 19.63 5.19
CA PRO A 155 -1.60 20.02 4.54
C PRO A 155 -1.44 21.20 3.58
N THR A 156 -0.56 22.16 3.91
CA THR A 156 -0.33 23.39 3.14
C THR A 156 1.14 23.57 2.78
N MET A 157 1.44 24.41 1.79
CA MET A 157 2.83 24.70 1.45
C MET A 157 3.57 25.41 2.58
N ASP A 158 2.87 26.17 3.43
CA ASP A 158 3.46 26.80 4.62
C ASP A 158 4.02 25.76 5.60
N THR A 159 3.32 24.64 5.79
CA THR A 159 3.84 23.55 6.65
C THR A 159 5.10 22.90 6.08
N VAL A 160 5.24 22.85 4.74
CA VAL A 160 6.47 22.39 4.07
C VAL A 160 7.61 23.39 4.31
N VAL A 161 7.31 24.69 4.31
CA VAL A 161 8.30 25.74 4.62
C VAL A 161 8.76 25.69 6.07
N VAL A 162 7.83 25.62 7.01
CA VAL A 162 8.13 25.52 8.45
C VAL A 162 8.97 24.28 8.77
N SER A 163 8.75 23.19 8.04
CA SER A 163 9.50 21.94 8.19
C SER A 163 10.91 21.98 7.58
N GLY A 164 11.29 23.08 6.91
CA GLY A 164 12.63 23.30 6.38
C GLY A 164 12.91 22.65 5.02
N PHE A 165 11.93 21.99 4.40
CA PHE A 165 12.09 21.43 3.05
C PHE A 165 12.14 22.54 1.99
N MET A 166 11.37 23.61 2.18
CA MET A 166 11.30 24.79 1.31
C MET A 166 11.63 26.05 2.12
N LEU A 167 12.37 26.99 1.56
CA LEU A 167 12.64 28.29 2.19
C LEU A 167 11.56 29.32 1.81
N PRO A 168 11.34 30.38 2.61
CA PRO A 168 10.28 31.36 2.32
C PRO A 168 10.41 32.03 0.95
N HIS A 169 11.64 32.37 0.53
CA HIS A 169 11.89 32.95 -0.79
C HIS A 169 11.71 31.95 -1.95
N GLU A 170 11.83 30.66 -1.68
CA GLU A 170 11.55 29.60 -2.65
C GLU A 170 10.06 29.38 -2.78
N LYS A 171 9.31 29.51 -1.68
CA LYS A 171 7.85 29.51 -1.71
C LYS A 171 7.33 30.64 -2.58
N GLN A 172 7.88 31.84 -2.44
CA GLN A 172 7.51 32.97 -3.31
C GLN A 172 7.71 32.62 -4.79
N LYS A 173 8.89 32.10 -5.17
CA LYS A 173 9.16 31.65 -6.56
C LYS A 173 8.25 30.50 -6.99
N PHE A 174 7.94 29.58 -6.08
CA PHE A 174 7.02 28.49 -6.32
C PHE A 174 5.63 29.04 -6.66
N ASP A 175 5.14 30.01 -5.89
CA ASP A 175 3.81 30.62 -6.04
C ASP A 175 3.72 31.51 -7.30
N GLU A 176 4.77 32.26 -7.62
CA GLU A 176 4.89 33.07 -8.84
C GLU A 176 4.90 32.24 -10.13
N THR A 177 5.33 30.97 -10.06
CA THR A 177 5.37 30.09 -11.23
C THR A 177 3.96 29.62 -11.57
N TYR A 178 3.41 30.12 -12.69
CA TYR A 178 2.12 29.69 -13.22
C TYR A 178 2.19 28.28 -13.81
N SER A 179 1.28 27.40 -13.39
CA SER A 179 1.08 26.09 -13.99
C SER A 179 -0.31 25.57 -13.63
N ASP A 180 -1.06 25.10 -14.63
CA ASP A 180 -2.33 24.40 -14.41
C ASP A 180 -2.13 23.00 -13.81
N TYR A 181 -0.88 22.50 -13.83
CA TYR A 181 -0.50 21.18 -13.34
C TYR A 181 0.27 21.28 -12.03
N PRO A 182 0.28 20.20 -11.22
CA PRO A 182 1.10 20.16 -10.03
C PRO A 182 2.59 20.39 -10.30
N LYS A 183 3.18 21.31 -9.53
CA LYS A 183 4.55 21.81 -9.73
C LYS A 183 5.64 20.90 -9.14
N TYR A 184 5.48 19.58 -9.23
CA TYR A 184 6.45 18.60 -8.69
C TYR A 184 7.82 18.69 -9.36
N TRP A 185 7.85 19.12 -10.62
CA TRP A 185 9.04 19.23 -11.45
C TRP A 185 9.94 20.40 -11.06
N LEU A 186 9.38 21.43 -10.40
CA LEU A 186 10.05 22.70 -10.16
C LEU A 186 11.28 22.56 -9.23
N PRO A 187 11.22 21.82 -8.09
CA PRO A 187 12.41 21.58 -7.29
C PRO A 187 13.51 20.82 -8.05
N PHE A 188 13.16 19.84 -8.89
CA PHE A 188 14.15 19.12 -9.70
C PHE A 188 14.83 20.04 -10.71
N GLN A 189 14.09 20.95 -11.35
CA GLN A 189 14.68 21.97 -12.20
C GLN A 189 15.65 22.86 -11.41
N TRP A 190 15.27 23.32 -10.21
CA TRP A 190 16.17 24.11 -9.37
C TRP A 190 17.45 23.35 -8.99
N ALA A 191 17.34 22.05 -8.71
CA ALA A 191 18.49 21.18 -8.44
C ALA A 191 19.43 21.08 -9.66
N LEU A 192 18.87 20.90 -10.86
CA LEU A 192 19.63 20.88 -12.11
C LEU A 192 20.30 22.23 -12.40
N SER A 193 19.60 23.35 -12.18
CA SER A 193 20.17 24.69 -12.33
C SER A 193 21.31 24.94 -11.34
N LEU A 194 21.20 24.48 -10.09
CA LEU A 194 22.29 24.54 -9.12
C LEU A 194 23.50 23.71 -9.55
N ALA A 195 23.29 22.49 -10.06
CA ALA A 195 24.36 21.65 -10.57
C ALA A 195 25.09 22.31 -11.76
N TYR A 196 24.33 22.95 -12.67
CA TYR A 196 24.90 23.70 -13.78
C TYR A 196 25.73 24.91 -13.31
N MET A 197 25.20 25.69 -12.36
CA MET A 197 25.97 26.81 -11.76
C MET A 197 27.23 26.32 -11.04
N ALA A 198 27.16 25.20 -10.32
CA ALA A 198 28.33 24.61 -9.67
C ALA A 198 29.43 24.23 -10.67
N ARG A 199 29.05 23.81 -11.87
CA ARG A 199 29.99 23.55 -12.97
C ARG A 199 30.60 24.82 -13.53
N GLN A 200 29.82 25.89 -13.71
CA GLN A 200 30.29 27.21 -14.14
C GLN A 200 31.24 27.85 -13.11
N GLU A 201 30.93 27.69 -11.82
CA GLU A 201 31.75 28.15 -10.69
C GLU A 201 32.98 27.24 -10.43
N ASN A 202 33.23 26.23 -11.27
CA ASN A 202 34.32 25.25 -11.16
C ASN A 202 34.36 24.45 -9.84
N PHE A 203 33.24 24.33 -9.12
CA PHE A 203 33.10 23.38 -8.01
C PHE A 203 32.96 21.92 -8.49
N ILE A 204 32.56 21.74 -9.76
CA ILE A 204 32.57 20.45 -10.46
C ILE A 204 33.71 20.50 -11.47
N GLU A 205 34.71 19.64 -11.29
CA GLU A 205 35.98 19.70 -12.04
C GLU A 205 35.85 19.32 -13.51
N ALA A 206 35.01 18.33 -13.82
CA ALA A 206 34.90 17.75 -15.17
C ALA A 206 33.44 17.66 -15.63
N ASP A 207 33.21 17.75 -16.93
CA ASP A 207 31.86 17.66 -17.52
C ASP A 207 31.21 16.30 -17.26
N ILE A 208 32.01 15.24 -17.24
CA ILE A 208 31.53 13.89 -16.90
C ILE A 208 30.97 13.81 -15.47
N HIS A 209 31.56 14.52 -14.51
CA HIS A 209 31.07 14.58 -13.13
C HIS A 209 29.72 15.29 -13.04
N TYR A 210 29.53 16.36 -13.83
CA TYR A 210 28.24 17.02 -13.97
C TYR A 210 27.18 16.08 -14.55
N VAL A 211 27.53 15.29 -15.58
CA VAL A 211 26.62 14.30 -16.17
C VAL A 211 26.18 13.25 -15.14
N TYR A 212 27.07 12.78 -14.28
CA TYR A 212 26.69 11.84 -13.20
C TYR A 212 25.71 12.45 -12.19
N ILE A 213 25.91 13.72 -11.80
CA ILE A 213 24.96 14.42 -10.92
C ILE A 213 23.61 14.59 -11.63
N PHE A 214 23.62 15.03 -12.89
CA PHE A 214 22.42 15.20 -13.70
C PHE A 214 21.62 13.88 -13.79
N ASP A 215 22.30 12.79 -14.12
CA ASP A 215 21.68 11.47 -14.24
C ASP A 215 21.17 10.94 -12.89
N GLY A 216 21.88 11.22 -11.79
CA GLY A 216 21.41 10.93 -10.44
C GLY A 216 20.10 11.64 -10.10
N ILE A 217 20.00 12.94 -10.40
CA ILE A 217 18.77 13.74 -10.18
C ILE A 217 17.64 13.19 -11.07
N LYS A 218 17.94 12.93 -12.33
CA LYS A 218 16.99 12.38 -13.31
C LYS A 218 16.42 11.05 -12.85
N LYS A 219 17.27 10.08 -12.49
CA LYS A 219 16.86 8.75 -12.00
C LYS A 219 15.98 8.84 -10.76
N PHE A 220 16.34 9.70 -9.81
CA PHE A 220 15.53 9.91 -8.62
C PHE A 220 14.14 10.48 -8.96
N ARG A 221 14.08 11.48 -9.85
CA ARG A 221 12.81 12.03 -10.35
C ARG A 221 12.00 11.00 -11.12
N GLU A 222 12.63 10.16 -11.94
CA GLU A 222 11.98 9.11 -12.71
C GLU A 222 11.33 8.08 -11.80
N GLY A 223 12.04 7.60 -10.76
CA GLY A 223 11.48 6.68 -9.77
C GLY A 223 10.24 7.26 -9.08
N LEU A 224 10.28 8.53 -8.66
CA LEU A 224 9.10 9.20 -8.09
C LEU A 224 7.99 9.44 -9.13
N GLY A 225 8.36 9.64 -10.40
CA GLY A 225 7.42 9.74 -11.52
C GLY A 225 6.68 8.43 -11.77
N GLU A 226 7.32 7.29 -11.57
CA GLU A 226 6.65 5.99 -11.63
C GLU A 226 5.58 5.86 -10.54
N LEU A 227 5.84 6.34 -9.32
CA LEU A 227 4.82 6.34 -8.25
C LEU A 227 3.57 7.15 -8.65
N LEU A 228 3.76 8.33 -9.25
CA LEU A 228 2.66 9.15 -9.76
C LEU A 228 1.85 8.45 -10.85
N ARG A 229 2.50 7.71 -11.75
CA ARG A 229 1.80 6.96 -12.80
C ARG A 229 0.93 5.87 -12.22
N PHE A 230 1.38 5.20 -11.16
CA PHE A 230 0.61 4.16 -10.49
C PHE A 230 -0.57 4.69 -9.70
N ASP A 231 -0.44 5.88 -9.12
CA ASP A 231 -1.54 6.60 -8.47
C ASP A 231 -2.57 7.09 -9.50
N TRP A 232 -2.10 7.68 -10.60
CA TRP A 232 -2.98 8.15 -11.69
C TRP A 232 -3.71 7.01 -12.41
N VAL A 233 -3.02 5.89 -12.64
CA VAL A 233 -3.55 4.73 -13.37
C VAL A 233 -3.61 3.51 -12.42
N PRO A 234 -4.69 3.40 -11.61
CA PRO A 234 -4.94 2.22 -10.80
C PRO A 234 -5.34 1.02 -11.67
N LEU A 235 -5.47 -0.16 -11.05
CA LEU A 235 -6.07 -1.31 -11.74
C LEU A 235 -7.49 -0.96 -12.22
N PRO A 236 -7.93 -1.44 -13.39
CA PRO A 236 -9.28 -1.20 -13.89
C PRO A 236 -10.32 -1.59 -12.84
N ILE A 237 -11.22 -0.67 -12.50
CA ILE A 237 -12.16 -0.80 -11.39
C ILE A 237 -13.01 -2.09 -11.47
N ALA A 238 -13.34 -2.54 -12.68
CA ALA A 238 -14.08 -3.77 -12.92
C ALA A 238 -13.38 -5.01 -12.36
N TYR A 239 -12.05 -5.02 -12.27
CA TYR A 239 -11.30 -6.18 -11.84
C TYR A 239 -11.42 -6.42 -10.32
N PRO A 240 -11.09 -5.44 -9.42
CA PRO A 240 -11.42 -5.58 -8.00
C PRO A 240 -12.91 -5.82 -7.73
N GLN A 241 -13.80 -5.15 -8.48
CA GLN A 241 -15.26 -5.35 -8.35
C GLN A 241 -15.66 -6.80 -8.61
N LEU A 242 -15.17 -7.40 -9.69
CA LEU A 242 -15.47 -8.78 -10.05
C LEU A 242 -15.01 -9.76 -8.97
N ILE A 243 -13.78 -9.59 -8.46
CA ILE A 243 -13.23 -10.46 -7.41
C ILE A 243 -14.02 -10.32 -6.11
N TYR A 244 -14.28 -9.08 -5.69
CA TYR A 244 -15.03 -8.80 -4.48
C TYR A 244 -16.45 -9.37 -4.57
N LEU A 245 -17.13 -9.15 -5.71
CA LEU A 245 -18.46 -9.71 -5.97
C LEU A 245 -18.45 -11.24 -5.92
N ALA A 246 -17.50 -11.90 -6.60
CA ALA A 246 -17.41 -13.36 -6.64
C ALA A 246 -17.28 -13.98 -5.24
N VAL A 247 -16.41 -13.41 -4.40
CA VAL A 247 -16.19 -13.88 -3.02
C VAL A 247 -17.43 -13.65 -2.15
N HIS A 248 -18.08 -12.49 -2.26
CA HIS A 248 -19.25 -12.17 -1.43
C HIS A 248 -20.48 -12.98 -1.85
N VAL A 249 -20.73 -13.12 -3.16
CA VAL A 249 -21.81 -13.97 -3.68
C VAL A 249 -21.63 -15.40 -3.20
N HIS A 250 -20.40 -15.93 -3.25
CA HIS A 250 -20.11 -17.27 -2.73
C HIS A 250 -20.49 -17.43 -1.26
N PHE A 251 -20.07 -16.51 -0.39
CA PHE A 251 -20.41 -16.61 1.03
C PHE A 251 -21.88 -16.33 1.35
N ILE A 252 -22.56 -15.47 0.59
CA ILE A 252 -24.01 -15.30 0.68
C ILE A 252 -24.72 -16.63 0.35
N LEU A 253 -24.28 -17.35 -0.68
CA LEU A 253 -24.81 -18.67 -1.00
C LEU A 253 -24.48 -19.70 0.10
N CYS A 254 -23.29 -19.62 0.73
CA CYS A 254 -22.95 -20.47 1.87
C CYS A 254 -23.82 -20.23 3.10
N LEU A 255 -24.33 -19.01 3.32
CA LEU A 255 -25.27 -18.73 4.43
C LEU A 255 -26.53 -19.59 4.34
N ILE A 256 -26.95 -19.98 3.13
CA ILE A 256 -28.13 -20.81 2.89
C ILE A 256 -27.71 -22.27 2.69
N SER A 257 -26.79 -22.55 1.77
CA SER A 257 -26.45 -23.92 1.33
C SER A 257 -25.80 -24.79 2.41
N LYS A 258 -25.22 -24.18 3.46
CA LYS A 258 -24.54 -24.89 4.56
C LYS A 258 -25.39 -24.99 5.83
N GLN A 259 -26.68 -24.65 5.75
CA GLN A 259 -27.61 -24.88 6.84
C GLN A 259 -27.90 -26.39 7.00
N GLU A 260 -28.02 -26.85 8.24
CA GLU A 260 -28.21 -28.27 8.55
C GLU A 260 -29.66 -28.69 8.30
N THR A 261 -29.91 -29.51 7.27
CA THR A 261 -31.27 -29.96 6.93
C THR A 261 -31.73 -31.18 7.73
N SER A 262 -30.79 -32.03 8.17
CA SER A 262 -31.12 -33.31 8.80
C SER A 262 -31.80 -33.13 10.17
N GLN A 263 -32.89 -33.86 10.39
CA GLN A 263 -33.55 -33.96 11.70
C GLN A 263 -32.84 -34.95 12.64
N GLU A 264 -31.95 -35.80 12.12
CA GLU A 264 -31.19 -36.80 12.89
C GLU A 264 -30.00 -36.18 13.63
N SER A 265 -29.52 -35.03 13.16
CA SER A 265 -28.52 -34.21 13.82
C SER A 265 -29.15 -33.59 15.08
N ALA A 266 -29.02 -34.27 16.23
CA ALA A 266 -29.66 -33.89 17.50
C ALA A 266 -29.32 -32.46 18.00
N VAL A 267 -28.34 -31.79 17.39
CA VAL A 267 -27.91 -30.43 17.73
C VAL A 267 -27.86 -29.59 16.45
N PRO A 268 -28.58 -28.45 16.38
CA PRO A 268 -28.41 -27.50 15.28
C PRO A 268 -26.95 -27.09 15.17
N ASN A 269 -26.42 -27.03 13.95
CA ASN A 269 -25.05 -26.57 13.73
C ASN A 269 -24.94 -25.05 13.90
N TRP A 270 -24.89 -24.58 15.15
CA TRP A 270 -24.77 -23.16 15.51
C TRP A 270 -23.43 -22.55 15.07
N VAL A 271 -22.41 -23.39 14.84
CA VAL A 271 -21.06 -22.97 14.49
C VAL A 271 -20.55 -23.80 13.31
N PRO A 272 -20.71 -23.32 12.06
CA PRO A 272 -20.27 -24.04 10.87
C PRO A 272 -18.74 -23.97 10.73
N LEU A 273 -18.01 -24.77 11.51
CA LEU A 273 -16.54 -24.68 11.67
C LEU A 273 -15.79 -24.72 10.33
N LEU A 274 -16.13 -25.65 9.44
CA LEU A 274 -15.44 -25.78 8.15
C LEU A 274 -15.70 -24.55 7.25
N THR A 275 -16.92 -24.02 7.25
CA THR A 275 -17.28 -22.81 6.48
C THR A 275 -16.61 -21.57 7.07
N ILE A 276 -16.48 -21.48 8.40
CA ILE A 276 -15.71 -20.42 9.07
C ILE A 276 -14.24 -20.46 8.64
N ILE A 277 -13.64 -21.66 8.62
CA ILE A 277 -12.25 -21.83 8.16
C ILE A 277 -12.10 -21.39 6.71
N GLN A 278 -13.00 -21.83 5.81
CA GLN A 278 -13.02 -21.39 4.41
C GLN A 278 -13.18 -19.87 4.30
N PHE A 279 -14.08 -19.27 5.08
CA PHE A 279 -14.29 -17.84 5.15
C PHE A 279 -13.00 -17.09 5.47
N VAL A 280 -12.30 -17.49 6.53
CA VAL A 280 -11.03 -16.88 6.93
C VAL A 280 -10.00 -16.95 5.80
N PHE A 281 -9.90 -18.07 5.07
CA PHE A 281 -8.96 -18.19 3.96
C PHE A 281 -9.32 -17.29 2.77
N TYR A 282 -10.53 -17.36 2.22
CA TYR A 282 -10.89 -16.58 1.02
C TYR A 282 -11.06 -15.08 1.31
N MET A 283 -11.71 -14.72 2.41
CA MET A 283 -11.82 -13.31 2.81
C MET A 283 -10.47 -12.75 3.22
N GLY A 284 -9.67 -13.51 3.97
CA GLY A 284 -8.32 -13.11 4.32
C GLY A 284 -7.43 -12.90 3.10
N TRP A 285 -7.49 -13.79 2.12
CA TRP A 285 -6.73 -13.63 0.88
C TRP A 285 -7.19 -12.42 0.05
N THR A 286 -8.50 -12.14 0.03
CA THR A 286 -9.05 -10.89 -0.54
C THR A 286 -8.55 -9.66 0.21
N LYS A 287 -8.53 -9.69 1.55
CA LYS A 287 -8.02 -8.61 2.39
C LYS A 287 -6.53 -8.34 2.18
N VAL A 288 -5.72 -9.37 1.97
CA VAL A 288 -4.31 -9.20 1.60
C VAL A 288 -4.18 -8.37 0.33
N ALA A 289 -4.98 -8.64 -0.71
CA ALA A 289 -4.97 -7.81 -1.91
C ALA A 289 -5.47 -6.39 -1.65
N MET A 290 -6.48 -6.21 -0.79
CA MET A 290 -7.00 -4.88 -0.45
C MET A 290 -5.98 -4.00 0.27
N VAL A 291 -5.22 -4.55 1.23
CA VAL A 291 -4.16 -3.80 1.93
C VAL A 291 -3.05 -3.41 0.95
N LEU A 292 -2.68 -4.31 0.03
CA LEU A 292 -1.56 -4.07 -0.89
C LEU A 292 -1.93 -3.22 -2.12
N ILE A 293 -3.23 -3.01 -2.40
CA ILE A 293 -3.67 -2.29 -3.60
C ILE A 293 -3.23 -0.83 -3.60
N ASN A 294 -3.20 -0.20 -2.42
CA ASN A 294 -2.70 1.15 -2.20
C ASN A 294 -1.82 1.19 -0.94
N PRO A 295 -0.50 0.95 -1.08
CA PRO A 295 0.41 0.90 0.06
C PRO A 295 0.79 2.28 0.63
N PHE A 296 0.17 3.36 0.17
CA PHE A 296 0.39 4.73 0.67
C PHE A 296 -0.71 5.23 1.61
N GLY A 297 -1.60 4.32 2.03
CA GLY A 297 -2.72 4.57 2.92
C GLY A 297 -2.35 4.66 4.39
N GLU A 298 -3.23 4.11 5.24
CA GLU A 298 -3.09 4.13 6.69
C GLU A 298 -3.10 2.75 7.35
N ASP A 299 -3.08 1.67 6.58
CA ASP A 299 -3.05 0.31 7.10
C ASP A 299 -1.75 0.01 7.87
N ASP A 300 -1.81 -1.00 8.74
CA ASP A 300 -0.69 -1.37 9.62
C ASP A 300 0.59 -1.71 8.84
N ASP A 301 0.48 -2.17 7.59
CA ASP A 301 1.59 -2.63 6.74
C ASP A 301 1.95 -1.69 5.59
N ASP A 302 1.27 -0.56 5.48
CA ASP A 302 1.57 0.46 4.47
C ASP A 302 2.99 1.03 4.62
N PHE A 303 3.45 1.73 3.59
CA PHE A 303 4.77 2.32 3.60
C PHE A 303 4.87 3.50 4.59
N GLU A 304 5.93 3.50 5.38
CA GLU A 304 6.27 4.61 6.29
C GLU A 304 6.95 5.75 5.56
N THR A 305 6.19 6.40 4.69
CA THR A 305 6.63 7.55 3.88
C THR A 305 7.11 8.71 4.73
N ASN A 306 6.45 9.01 5.86
CA ASN A 306 6.91 10.05 6.79
C ASN A 306 8.30 9.74 7.37
N SER A 307 8.52 8.50 7.82
CA SER A 307 9.83 8.09 8.33
C SER A 307 10.89 8.12 7.23
N LEU A 308 10.54 7.75 6.00
CA LEU A 308 11.44 7.80 4.85
C LEU A 308 11.85 9.24 4.52
N LEU A 309 10.90 10.18 4.50
CA LEU A 309 11.16 11.61 4.29
C LEU A 309 12.11 12.16 5.35
N ASP A 310 11.87 11.86 6.63
CA ASP A 310 12.74 12.32 7.73
C ASP A 310 14.15 11.74 7.62
N ARG A 311 14.23 10.47 7.24
CA ARG A 311 15.50 9.76 7.06
C ARG A 311 16.28 10.35 5.88
N ASN A 312 15.64 10.58 4.73
CA ASN A 312 16.25 11.20 3.57
C ASN A 312 16.71 12.64 3.88
N PHE A 313 15.89 13.41 4.60
CA PHE A 313 16.25 14.76 4.99
C PHE A 313 17.41 14.78 6.00
N LYS A 314 17.53 13.80 6.90
CA LYS A 314 18.66 13.69 7.84
C LYS A 314 19.99 13.37 7.15
N VAL A 315 19.99 12.65 6.02
CA VAL A 315 21.23 12.40 5.23
C VAL A 315 21.89 13.73 4.80
N LEU A 316 21.10 14.79 4.59
CA LEU A 316 21.59 16.15 4.33
C LEU A 316 22.41 16.75 5.48
N SER A 317 22.14 16.32 6.72
CA SER A 317 22.80 16.83 7.92
C SER A 317 24.15 16.16 8.18
N THR A 318 24.39 14.95 7.68
CA THR A 318 25.64 14.20 7.92
C THR A 318 26.83 14.68 7.09
N GLU A 319 26.61 15.39 5.99
CA GLU A 319 27.69 16.03 5.20
C GLU A 319 28.28 17.30 5.86
N SER A 320 27.94 17.58 7.11
CA SER A 320 28.35 18.80 7.82
C SER A 320 29.66 18.68 8.62
N ARG A 321 30.45 17.62 8.43
CA ARG A 321 31.75 17.46 9.10
C ARG A 321 32.88 17.34 8.09
#